data_AF-A0A2U1CGY9-F1
#
_entry.id   AF-A0A2U1CGY9-F1
#
_cell.length_a   1.000
_cell.length_b   1.000
_cell.length_c   1.000
_cell.angle_alpha   90.00
_cell.angle_beta   90.00
_cell.angle_gamma   90.00
#
_symmetry.space_group_name_H-M   'P 1'
#
loop_
_entity.id
_entity.type
_entity.pdbx_description
1 polymer ?
#
loop_
_entity_poly.entity_id
_entity_poly.type
_entity_poly.pdbx_seq_one_letter_code
_entity_poly.pdbx_strand_id
1 'polypeptide(L)'
;MSQFQEILKELGTLDVSRLYKNDFFLTWDKTDQEIAGVFAVADALRDLRERNISARIFDSGLGISLFRDNSTRTRFSFASACNLLGLEVQDLDEGKSQI
;
A
#
# COMPACT_ATOMS: atom_id res chain seq x y z
N MET A 1 -25.06 -6.39 -2.34
CA MET A 1 -24.08 -7.22 -3.08
C MET A 1 -22.99 -7.57 -2.07
N SER A 2 -21.91 -8.30 -2.38
CA SER A 2 -20.81 -8.36 -1.40
C SER A 2 -20.19 -6.95 -1.28
N GLN A 3 -19.85 -6.50 -0.08
CA GLN A 3 -19.21 -5.19 0.17
C GLN A 3 -18.06 -4.91 -0.81
N PHE A 4 -17.21 -5.90 -1.07
CA PHE A 4 -16.17 -5.86 -2.10
C PHE A 4 -16.63 -5.41 -3.51
N GLN A 5 -17.78 -5.89 -3.97
CA GLN A 5 -18.29 -5.58 -5.31
C GLN A 5 -18.84 -4.16 -5.40
N GLU A 6 -19.32 -3.61 -4.28
CA GLU A 6 -19.76 -2.22 -4.21
C GLU A 6 -18.55 -1.29 -4.26
N ILE A 7 -17.49 -1.63 -3.51
CA ILE A 7 -16.21 -0.92 -3.54
C ILE A 7 -15.58 -0.95 -4.96
N LEU A 8 -15.60 -2.09 -5.66
CA LEU A 8 -15.08 -2.18 -7.03
C LEU A 8 -15.85 -1.31 -8.03
N LYS A 9 -17.17 -1.18 -7.85
CA LYS A 9 -17.99 -0.29 -8.70
C LYS A 9 -17.63 1.17 -8.48
N GLU A 10 -17.45 1.58 -7.23
CA GLU A 10 -17.01 2.93 -6.88
C GLU A 10 -15.62 3.22 -7.48
N LEU A 11 -14.65 2.31 -7.27
CA LEU A 11 -13.32 2.41 -7.86
C LEU A 11 -13.33 2.58 -9.38
N GLY A 12 -14.24 1.89 -10.08
CA GLY A 12 -14.39 2.00 -11.53
C GLY A 12 -14.86 3.39 -12.01
N THR A 13 -15.31 4.27 -11.12
CA THR A 13 -15.74 5.63 -11.45
C THR A 13 -14.69 6.70 -11.15
N LEU A 14 -13.63 6.38 -10.41
CA LEU A 14 -12.59 7.31 -9.97
C LEU A 14 -11.42 7.36 -10.96
N ASP A 15 -10.95 8.55 -11.31
CA ASP A 15 -9.69 8.70 -12.05
C ASP A 15 -8.48 8.63 -11.11
N VAL A 16 -7.86 7.45 -11.09
CA VAL A 16 -6.64 7.15 -10.32
C VAL A 16 -5.43 6.90 -11.23
N SER A 17 -5.54 7.21 -12.53
CA SER A 17 -4.55 6.84 -13.54
C SER A 17 -3.15 7.39 -13.26
N ARG A 18 -3.08 8.56 -12.62
CA ARG A 18 -1.84 9.25 -12.26
C ARG A 18 -1.09 8.64 -11.07
N LEU A 19 -1.70 7.72 -10.32
CA LEU A 19 -1.05 7.00 -9.21
C LEU A 19 -0.18 5.84 -9.71
N TYR A 20 -0.43 5.31 -10.90
CA TYR A 20 0.33 4.18 -11.42
C TYR A 20 1.77 4.60 -11.77
N LYS A 21 2.75 3.88 -11.22
CA LYS A 21 4.19 4.18 -11.36
C LYS A 21 4.56 5.61 -10.95
N ASN A 22 3.95 6.09 -9.87
CA ASN A 22 4.18 7.43 -9.35
C ASN A 22 4.34 7.43 -7.82
N ASP A 23 4.89 8.51 -7.27
CA ASP A 23 5.16 8.65 -5.85
C ASP A 23 3.99 9.29 -5.09
N PHE A 24 3.86 8.92 -3.81
CA PHE A 24 2.90 9.51 -2.88
C PHE A 24 3.64 10.23 -1.74
N PHE A 25 4.05 11.47 -1.97
CA PHE A 25 4.73 12.29 -0.97
C PHE A 25 3.75 13.10 -0.11
N LEU A 26 2.90 13.91 -0.75
CA LEU A 26 2.05 14.89 -0.09
C LEU A 26 0.61 14.74 -0.58
N THR A 27 -0.36 14.79 0.33
CA THR A 27 -1.78 14.58 -0.01
C THR A 27 -2.38 15.72 -0.82
N TRP A 28 -1.90 16.95 -0.64
CA TRP A 28 -2.38 18.12 -1.39
C TRP A 28 -1.87 18.16 -2.84
N ASP A 29 -0.90 17.32 -3.20
CA ASP A 29 -0.48 17.13 -4.59
C ASP A 29 -1.35 16.08 -5.32
N LYS A 30 -2.35 15.52 -4.63
CA LYS A 30 -3.30 14.54 -5.16
C LYS A 30 -4.67 15.17 -5.30
N THR A 31 -5.40 14.71 -6.31
CA THR A 31 -6.81 15.06 -6.52
C THR A 31 -7.69 14.33 -5.51
N ASP A 32 -8.89 14.85 -5.25
CA ASP A 32 -9.85 14.21 -4.36
C ASP A 32 -10.21 12.79 -4.82
N GLN A 33 -10.24 12.55 -6.13
CA GLN A 33 -10.50 11.22 -6.70
C GLN A 33 -9.36 10.24 -6.42
N GLU A 34 -8.10 10.69 -6.49
CA GLU A 34 -6.94 9.85 -6.14
C GLU A 34 -6.96 9.47 -4.66
N ILE A 35 -7.29 10.42 -3.77
CA ILE A 35 -7.42 10.16 -2.33
C ILE A 35 -8.58 9.20 -2.05
N ALA A 36 -9.74 9.40 -2.66
CA ALA A 36 -10.87 8.49 -2.56
C ALA A 36 -10.51 7.08 -3.05
N GLY A 37 -9.74 6.98 -4.15
CA GLY A 37 -9.26 5.71 -4.68
C GLY A 37 -8.37 4.95 -3.70
N VAL A 38 -7.48 5.64 -2.98
CA VAL A 38 -6.64 5.03 -1.94
C VAL A 38 -7.50 4.46 -0.81
N PHE A 39 -8.53 5.19 -0.35
CA PHE A 39 -9.44 4.70 0.69
C PHE A 39 -10.24 3.48 0.23
N ALA A 40 -10.80 3.53 -0.98
CA ALA A 40 -11.54 2.41 -1.54
C ALA A 40 -10.67 1.13 -1.67
N VAL A 41 -9.43 1.26 -2.13
CA VAL A 41 -8.50 0.12 -2.18
C VAL A 41 -8.17 -0.41 -0.78
N ALA A 42 -7.97 0.47 0.21
CA ALA A 42 -7.71 0.05 1.59
C ALA A 42 -8.88 -0.76 2.17
N ASP A 43 -10.11 -0.31 1.96
CA ASP A 43 -11.31 -1.03 2.41
C ASP A 43 -11.50 -2.36 1.66
N ALA A 44 -11.20 -2.40 0.35
CA ALA A 44 -11.23 -3.64 -0.42
C ALA A 44 -10.24 -4.67 0.11
N LEU A 45 -8.99 -4.26 0.39
CA LEU A 45 -7.95 -5.14 0.95
C LEU A 45 -8.33 -5.64 2.35
N ARG A 46 -8.94 -4.79 3.17
CA ARG A 46 -9.45 -5.16 4.49
C ARG A 46 -10.54 -6.22 4.39
N ASP A 47 -11.54 -6.01 3.54
CA ASP A 47 -12.64 -6.95 3.32
C ASP A 47 -12.14 -8.32 2.83
N LEU A 48 -11.14 -8.36 1.93
CA LEU A 48 -10.50 -9.61 1.53
C LEU A 48 -9.85 -10.32 2.72
N ARG A 49 -9.10 -9.58 3.54
CA ARG A 49 -8.37 -10.13 4.68
C ARG A 49 -9.31 -10.65 5.79
N GLU A 50 -10.42 -9.96 6.05
CA GLU A 50 -11.46 -10.36 7.00
C GLU A 50 -12.17 -11.66 6.56
N ARG A 51 -12.27 -11.88 5.23
CA ARG A 51 -12.81 -13.12 4.64
C ARG A 51 -11.76 -14.22 4.44
N ASN A 52 -10.55 -14.05 5.01
CA ASN A 52 -9.43 -14.99 4.87
C ASN A 52 -9.01 -15.26 3.41
N ILE A 53 -9.13 -14.24 2.56
CA ILE A 53 -8.70 -14.29 1.15
C ILE A 53 -7.33 -13.61 1.04
N SER A 54 -6.38 -14.29 0.41
CA SER A 54 -5.05 -13.72 0.14
C SER A 54 -5.14 -12.59 -0.88
N ALA A 55 -4.52 -11.44 -0.57
CA ALA A 55 -4.33 -10.31 -1.48
C ALA A 55 -2.91 -10.26 -2.08
N ARG A 56 -2.19 -11.39 -2.04
CA ARG A 56 -0.85 -11.50 -2.61
C ARG A 56 -0.90 -11.27 -4.12
N ILE A 57 -0.09 -10.34 -4.60
CA ILE A 57 0.06 -10.02 -6.03
C ILE A 57 1.49 -10.18 -6.54
N PHE A 58 2.47 -10.34 -5.65
CA PHE A 58 3.87 -10.59 -5.99
C PHE A 58 4.29 -12.01 -5.57
N ASP A 59 4.81 -12.80 -6.52
CA ASP A 59 5.42 -14.11 -6.21
C ASP A 59 6.81 -13.96 -5.58
N SER A 60 7.54 -12.92 -5.99
CA SER A 60 8.84 -12.53 -5.42
C SER A 60 9.06 -11.02 -5.58
N GLY A 61 9.83 -10.41 -4.68
CA GLY A 61 10.21 -9.01 -4.76
C GLY A 61 10.58 -8.44 -3.39
N LEU A 62 11.33 -7.33 -3.41
CA LEU A 62 11.79 -6.65 -2.19
C LEU A 62 11.07 -5.32 -2.00
N GLY A 63 10.60 -5.07 -0.78
CA GLY A 63 10.17 -3.76 -0.29
C GLY A 63 11.30 -3.14 0.54
N ILE A 64 11.95 -2.10 0.00
CA ILE A 64 13.05 -1.44 0.70
C ILE A 64 12.48 -0.51 1.78
N SER A 65 12.93 -0.71 3.01
CA SER A 65 12.53 0.05 4.20
C SER A 65 13.66 0.99 4.60
N LEU A 66 13.44 2.30 4.46
CA LEU A 66 14.42 3.35 4.77
C LEU A 66 13.89 4.23 5.91
N PHE A 67 14.38 4.00 7.12
CA PHE A 67 14.00 4.77 8.32
C PHE A 67 15.20 5.50 8.89
N ARG A 68 15.13 6.84 8.90
CA ARG A 68 16.15 7.72 9.51
C ARG A 68 15.92 7.97 11.00
N ASP A 69 14.78 7.54 11.52
CA ASP A 69 14.41 7.64 12.93
C ASP A 69 13.96 6.28 13.48
N ASN A 70 13.83 6.19 14.80
CA ASN A 70 13.41 4.96 15.48
C ASN A 70 11.89 4.91 15.69
N SER A 71 11.14 4.83 14.59
CA SER A 71 9.69 4.63 14.62
C SER A 71 9.30 3.15 14.44
N THR A 72 9.15 2.43 15.55
CA THR A 72 8.73 1.01 15.52
C THR A 72 7.34 0.81 14.92
N ARG A 73 6.40 1.73 15.15
CA ARG A 73 5.02 1.61 14.64
C ARG A 73 4.96 1.70 13.12
N THR A 74 5.69 2.65 12.53
CA THR A 74 5.72 2.83 11.09
C THR A 74 6.45 1.67 10.41
N ARG A 75 7.57 1.21 10.99
CA ARG A 75 8.29 0.01 10.52
C ARG A 75 7.37 -1.21 10.46
N PHE A 76 6.64 -1.48 11.54
CA PHE A 76 5.74 -2.63 11.60
C PHE A 76 4.56 -2.49 10.62
N SER A 77 4.02 -1.28 10.45
CA SER A 77 2.96 -1.00 9.49
C SER A 77 3.42 -1.22 8.05
N PHE A 78 4.60 -0.71 7.69
CA PHE A 78 5.19 -0.91 6.35
C PHE A 78 5.47 -2.39 6.07
N ALA A 79 6.05 -3.11 7.04
CA ALA A 79 6.32 -4.52 6.89
C ALA A 79 5.06 -5.36 6.74
N SER A 80 4.00 -5.03 7.49
CA SER A 80 2.70 -5.67 7.37
C SER A 80 2.09 -5.46 5.98
N ALA A 81 2.20 -4.25 5.42
CA ALA A 81 1.73 -3.94 4.06
C ALA A 81 2.52 -4.70 2.98
N CYS A 82 3.85 -4.76 3.09
CA CYS A 82 4.69 -5.53 2.18
C CYS A 82 4.30 -7.02 2.19
N ASN A 83 4.17 -7.60 3.38
CA ASN A 83 3.81 -9.00 3.54
C ASN A 83 2.42 -9.32 2.97
N LEU A 84 1.42 -8.45 3.20
CA LEU A 84 0.06 -8.61 2.68
C LEU A 84 0.05 -8.76 1.14
N LEU A 85 0.93 -8.05 0.44
CA LEU A 85 1.03 -8.06 -1.02
C LEU A 85 2.01 -9.12 -1.56
N GLY A 86 2.79 -9.77 -0.68
CA GLY A 86 3.76 -10.81 -1.05
C GLY A 86 5.21 -10.35 -1.21
N LEU A 87 5.54 -9.14 -0.76
CA LEU A 87 6.91 -8.61 -0.78
C LEU A 87 7.65 -8.98 0.51
N GLU A 88 8.95 -9.22 0.37
CA GLU A 88 9.88 -9.36 1.49
C GLU A 88 10.50 -8.00 1.82
N VAL A 89 10.55 -7.63 3.10
CA VAL A 89 11.08 -6.33 3.53
C VAL A 89 12.59 -6.42 3.70
N GLN A 90 13.31 -5.47 3.12
CA GLN A 90 14.75 -5.30 3.35
C GLN A 90 14.99 -3.91 3.97
N ASP A 91 15.46 -3.88 5.21
CA ASP A 91 15.84 -2.64 5.88
C ASP A 91 17.18 -2.12 5.35
N LEU A 92 17.22 -0.85 4.96
CA LEU A 92 18.44 -0.13 4.58
C LEU A 92 18.89 0.76 5.74
N ASP A 93 20.01 0.39 6.35
CA ASP A 93 20.66 1.18 7.40
C ASP A 93 21.71 2.10 6.77
N GLU A 94 21.36 3.38 6.55
CA GLU A 94 22.28 4.40 6.02
C GLU A 94 23.56 4.53 6.86
N GLY A 95 23.53 4.19 8.16
CA GLY A 95 24.70 4.26 9.05
C GLY A 95 25.70 3.11 8.90
N LYS A 96 25.30 2.00 8.29
CA LYS A 96 26.17 0.84 7.97
C LYS A 96 26.50 0.73 6.49
N SER A 97 25.79 1.46 5.63
CA SER A 97 26.03 1.50 4.21
C SER A 97 27.33 2.29 3.94
N GLN A 98 28.39 1.59 3.54
CA GLN A 98 29.63 2.19 3.04
C GLN A 98 29.44 2.68 1.59
N ILE A 99 28.44 3.52 1.36
CA ILE A 99 28.24 4.27 0.10
C ILE A 99 28.14 5.74 0.48
#